data_AF-A0A6N6T3C5-F1
#
_entry.id   AF-A0A6N6T3C5-F1
#
_cell.length_a   1.000
_cell.length_b   1.000
_cell.length_c   1.000
_cell.angle_alpha   90.00
_cell.angle_beta   90.00
_cell.angle_gamma   90.00
#
_symmetry.space_group_name_H-M   'P 1'
#
loop_
_entity.id
_entity.type
_entity.pdbx_description
1 polymer ?
#
loop_
_entity_poly.entity_id
_entity_poly.type
_entity_poly.pdbx_seq_one_letter_code
_entity_poly.pdbx_strand_id
1 'polypeptide(L)'
;MARGKAVAIVLDEAEKHELTALTRKHGAPQTMAERARIVLAAASGLMNKEIAAKIGVCKHTVGTWRNRFAERRMDGLYDEPRPGAPREIGDDEIAIVIRKTLQTRPKGATHWSLRTMANEIDHAPSTVHRIWRAFGLQPHRVETFKLSSDPLFVEKVRDIVGLYLSPPERAVVLCVDEKSQVQALDRTQPLLPMRPGQAERRTHDYKRHGTTSLFAALDVKAGTIVGKCMPRHRALEFRKFLDEIERNVPADLDVHVIMDNYGTHKTQLIRHWFAKRPRWHVHFTPTSASWINQVERFFALLTERALRRGVFRSVAELEAAIEAYIKATNRHPKPFRWTKTADDILASIQRFCLRTLAAKA
;
A
#
# COMPACT_ATOMS: atom_id res chain seq x y z
N MET A 1 61.40 -21.83 -12.62
CA MET A 1 60.26 -20.90 -12.83
C MET A 1 60.70 -19.79 -13.76
N ALA A 2 60.20 -19.78 -15.00
CA ALA A 2 60.59 -18.78 -16.00
C ALA A 2 60.22 -17.36 -15.52
N ARG A 3 61.18 -16.43 -15.57
CA ARG A 3 60.94 -15.00 -15.34
C ARG A 3 60.00 -14.48 -16.44
N GLY A 4 58.69 -14.53 -16.19
CA GLY A 4 57.67 -14.15 -17.16
C GLY A 4 57.80 -12.69 -17.59
N LYS A 5 57.97 -12.46 -18.88
CA LYS A 5 57.92 -11.15 -19.52
C LYS A 5 56.55 -10.51 -19.26
N ALA A 6 56.51 -9.25 -18.84
CA ALA A 6 55.23 -8.56 -18.58
C ALA A 6 54.41 -8.45 -19.88
N VAL A 7 53.11 -8.74 -19.81
CA VAL A 7 52.22 -8.75 -20.98
C VAL A 7 52.15 -7.37 -21.61
N ALA A 8 52.37 -7.26 -22.92
CA ALA A 8 52.24 -5.99 -23.63
C ALA A 8 50.75 -5.60 -23.73
N ILE A 9 50.41 -4.37 -23.35
CA ILE A 9 49.05 -3.85 -23.49
C ILE A 9 49.03 -2.90 -24.67
N VAL A 10 48.20 -3.19 -25.67
CA VAL A 10 47.85 -2.26 -26.75
C VAL A 10 46.40 -1.85 -26.54
N LEU A 11 46.18 -0.55 -26.38
CA LEU A 11 44.87 0.07 -26.19
C LEU A 11 44.36 0.56 -27.54
N ASP A 12 43.08 0.36 -27.82
CA ASP A 12 42.42 1.13 -28.86
C ASP A 12 42.07 2.54 -28.37
N GLU A 13 41.60 3.40 -29.29
CA GLU A 13 41.28 4.79 -28.96
C GLU A 13 40.07 4.91 -28.02
N ALA A 14 39.11 3.97 -28.06
CA ALA A 14 37.95 3.98 -27.19
C ALA A 14 38.34 3.63 -25.75
N GLU A 15 39.12 2.57 -25.56
CA GLU A 15 39.64 2.13 -24.27
C GLU A 15 40.57 3.17 -23.65
N LYS A 16 41.46 3.77 -24.45
CA LYS A 16 42.35 4.84 -23.99
C LYS A 16 41.56 6.06 -23.53
N HIS A 17 40.50 6.43 -24.26
CA HIS A 17 39.61 7.51 -23.88
C HIS A 17 38.89 7.18 -22.57
N GLU A 18 38.33 5.98 -22.44
CA GLU A 18 37.57 5.55 -21.26
C GLU A 18 38.46 5.44 -20.01
N LEU A 19 39.65 4.84 -20.12
CA LEU A 19 40.61 4.77 -19.02
C LEU A 19 41.06 6.17 -18.59
N THR A 20 41.32 7.07 -19.54
CA THR A 20 41.69 8.46 -19.23
C THR A 20 40.55 9.19 -18.52
N ALA A 21 39.31 8.99 -18.97
CA ALA A 21 38.13 9.55 -18.32
C ALA A 21 37.99 9.01 -16.88
N LEU A 22 38.19 7.71 -16.65
CA LEU A 22 38.14 7.10 -15.31
C LEU A 22 39.18 7.70 -14.35
N THR A 23 40.34 8.13 -14.85
CA THR A 23 41.35 8.80 -14.01
C THR A 23 41.01 10.24 -13.63
N ARG A 24 40.14 10.91 -14.40
CA ARG A 24 39.81 12.35 -14.27
C ARG A 24 38.41 12.62 -13.74
N LYS A 25 37.53 11.61 -13.74
CA LYS A 25 36.13 11.75 -13.36
C LYS A 25 35.98 12.06 -11.87
N HIS A 26 35.36 13.20 -11.56
CA HIS A 26 34.94 13.53 -10.20
C HIS A 26 33.90 12.52 -9.70
N GLY A 27 34.17 11.87 -8.57
CA GLY A 27 33.29 10.88 -7.94
C GLY A 27 33.49 9.43 -8.38
N ALA A 28 34.47 9.12 -9.25
CA ALA A 28 34.84 7.73 -9.51
C ALA A 28 35.54 7.11 -8.28
N PRO A 29 35.30 5.82 -7.96
CA PRO A 29 36.02 5.14 -6.90
C PRO A 29 37.54 5.22 -7.13
N GLN A 30 38.29 5.67 -6.13
CA GLN A 30 39.74 5.87 -6.23
C GLN A 30 40.48 4.59 -6.69
N THR A 31 39.97 3.42 -6.30
CA THR A 31 40.47 2.11 -6.72
C THR A 31 40.35 1.87 -8.22
N MET A 32 39.27 2.34 -8.87
CA MET A 32 39.10 2.22 -10.32
C MET A 32 40.04 3.16 -11.07
N ALA A 33 40.22 4.39 -10.57
CA ALA A 33 41.17 5.34 -11.12
C ALA A 33 42.62 4.84 -11.00
N GLU A 34 42.98 4.19 -9.89
CA GLU A 34 44.29 3.55 -9.71
C GLU A 34 44.54 2.44 -10.73
N ARG A 35 43.56 1.54 -10.93
CA ARG A 35 43.63 0.47 -11.94
C ARG A 35 43.76 1.02 -13.35
N ALA A 36 43.02 2.07 -13.68
CA ALA A 36 43.13 2.74 -14.98
C ALA A 36 44.52 3.36 -15.20
N ARG A 37 45.12 3.98 -14.17
CA ARG A 37 46.52 4.49 -14.25
C ARG A 37 47.53 3.38 -14.48
N ILE A 38 47.34 2.21 -13.84
CA ILE A 38 48.20 1.04 -14.05
C ILE A 38 48.16 0.61 -15.52
N VAL A 39 46.97 0.49 -16.11
CA VAL A 39 46.79 0.07 -17.51
C VAL A 39 47.37 1.11 -18.48
N LEU A 40 47.08 2.40 -18.29
CA LEU A 40 47.62 3.47 -19.13
C LEU A 40 49.16 3.53 -19.09
N ALA A 41 49.75 3.33 -17.91
CA ALA A 41 51.21 3.27 -17.76
C ALA A 41 51.80 2.01 -18.41
N ALA A 42 51.11 0.86 -18.31
CA ALA A 42 51.52 -0.38 -18.98
C ALA A 42 51.42 -0.28 -20.50
N ALA A 43 50.40 0.41 -21.04
CA ALA A 43 50.24 0.68 -22.46
C ALA A 43 51.30 1.65 -23.01
N SER A 44 51.83 2.54 -22.14
CA SER A 44 52.95 3.42 -22.45
C SER A 44 54.32 2.71 -22.44
N GLY A 45 54.34 1.38 -22.27
CA GLY A 45 55.55 0.56 -22.33
C GLY A 45 56.32 0.42 -21.02
N LEU A 46 55.83 0.98 -19.90
CA LEU A 46 56.55 0.91 -18.63
C LEU A 46 56.57 -0.52 -18.06
N MET A 47 57.66 -0.85 -17.38
CA MET A 47 57.79 -2.12 -16.65
C MET A 47 57.02 -2.09 -15.34
N ASN A 48 56.56 -3.25 -14.87
CA ASN A 48 55.75 -3.33 -13.64
C ASN A 48 56.44 -2.73 -12.39
N LYS A 49 57.79 -2.73 -12.35
CA LYS A 49 58.57 -2.11 -11.26
C LYS A 49 58.46 -0.57 -11.28
N GLU A 50 58.46 0.03 -12.46
CA GLU A 50 58.40 1.47 -12.66
C GLU A 50 57.00 2.00 -12.39
N ILE A 51 55.98 1.27 -12.89
CA ILE A 51 54.56 1.58 -12.63
C ILE A 51 54.26 1.53 -11.14
N ALA A 52 54.76 0.50 -10.44
CA ALA A 52 54.62 0.35 -8.99
C ALA A 52 55.16 1.56 -8.22
N ALA A 53 56.40 1.98 -8.54
CA ALA A 53 57.04 3.14 -7.90
C ALA A 53 56.29 4.46 -8.21
N LYS A 54 55.78 4.62 -9.44
CA LYS A 54 55.08 5.84 -9.87
C LYS A 54 53.69 6.00 -9.25
N ILE A 55 52.97 4.89 -9.07
CA ILE A 55 51.58 4.90 -8.57
C ILE A 55 51.52 4.70 -7.06
N GLY A 56 52.57 4.15 -6.43
CA GLY A 56 52.61 3.89 -4.99
C GLY A 56 51.99 2.55 -4.57
N VAL A 57 52.00 1.56 -5.46
CA VAL A 57 51.44 0.21 -5.22
C VAL A 57 52.51 -0.86 -5.36
N CYS A 58 52.27 -2.06 -4.83
CA CYS A 58 53.24 -3.14 -4.97
C CYS A 58 53.27 -3.70 -6.42
N LYS A 59 54.44 -4.22 -6.83
CA LYS A 59 54.64 -4.83 -8.16
C LYS A 59 53.64 -5.95 -8.48
N HIS A 60 53.19 -6.68 -7.45
CA HIS A 60 52.21 -7.76 -7.61
C HIS A 60 50.85 -7.21 -8.04
N THR A 61 50.35 -6.15 -7.39
CA THR A 61 49.11 -5.45 -7.78
C THR A 61 49.15 -4.96 -9.23
N VAL A 62 50.26 -4.37 -9.65
CA VAL A 62 50.47 -3.96 -11.06
C VAL A 62 50.37 -5.17 -11.99
N GLY A 63 51.02 -6.28 -11.65
CA GLY A 63 50.96 -7.51 -12.42
C GLY A 63 49.55 -8.07 -12.55
N THR A 64 48.79 -8.11 -11.44
CA THR A 64 47.42 -8.61 -11.41
C THR A 64 46.50 -7.83 -12.34
N TRP A 65 46.49 -6.49 -12.24
CA TRP A 65 45.60 -5.66 -13.07
C TRP A 65 46.05 -5.62 -14.53
N ARG A 66 47.36 -5.62 -14.79
CA ARG A 66 47.92 -5.69 -16.15
C ARG A 66 47.51 -6.99 -16.85
N ASN A 67 47.59 -8.12 -16.16
CA ASN A 67 47.19 -9.42 -16.72
C ASN A 67 45.66 -9.52 -16.89
N ARG A 68 44.87 -9.08 -15.90
CA ARG A 68 43.41 -9.07 -15.99
C ARG A 68 42.91 -8.20 -17.14
N PHE A 69 43.51 -7.03 -17.35
CA PHE A 69 43.18 -6.19 -18.50
C PHE A 69 43.59 -6.84 -19.82
N ALA A 70 44.74 -7.51 -19.89
CA ALA A 70 45.15 -8.19 -21.11
C ALA A 70 44.18 -9.33 -21.50
N GLU A 71 43.60 -10.02 -20.52
CA GLU A 71 42.67 -11.13 -20.73
C GLU A 71 41.21 -10.67 -20.96
N ARG A 72 40.73 -9.67 -20.20
CA ARG A 72 39.32 -9.28 -20.15
C ARG A 72 39.05 -7.81 -20.49
N ARG A 73 40.06 -7.07 -20.96
CA ARG A 73 39.99 -5.64 -21.32
C ARG A 73 39.37 -4.81 -20.18
N MET A 74 38.46 -3.88 -20.48
CA MET A 74 37.81 -3.01 -19.49
C MET A 74 37.09 -3.80 -18.38
N ASP A 75 36.48 -4.95 -18.70
CA ASP A 75 35.79 -5.80 -17.72
C ASP A 75 36.74 -6.38 -16.66
N GLY A 76 38.03 -6.53 -17.00
CA GLY A 76 39.08 -7.00 -16.10
C GLY A 76 39.44 -6.03 -14.97
N LEU A 77 38.97 -4.78 -15.04
CA LEU A 77 39.25 -3.75 -14.02
C LEU A 77 38.19 -3.70 -12.92
N TYR A 78 37.06 -4.40 -13.07
CA TYR A 78 36.07 -4.55 -12.02
C TYR A 78 36.51 -5.59 -10.99
N ASP A 79 36.01 -5.43 -9.76
CA ASP A 79 36.16 -6.48 -8.76
C ASP A 79 35.37 -7.71 -9.18
N GLU A 80 36.01 -8.88 -9.11
CA GLU A 80 35.29 -10.14 -9.24
C GLU A 80 34.33 -10.30 -8.05
N PRO A 81 33.23 -11.06 -8.23
CA PRO A 81 32.36 -11.43 -7.12
C PRO A 81 33.21 -12.05 -6.01
N ARG A 82 33.34 -11.32 -4.90
CA ARG A 82 34.07 -11.84 -3.74
C ARG A 82 33.27 -13.03 -3.22
N PRO A 83 33.90 -14.18 -2.93
CA PRO A 83 33.23 -15.22 -2.18
C PRO A 83 32.80 -14.58 -0.87
N GLY A 84 31.48 -14.46 -0.66
CA GLY A 84 30.94 -13.99 0.60
C GLY A 84 31.30 -14.97 1.72
N ALA A 85 30.92 -14.63 2.95
CA ALA A 85 30.97 -15.60 4.03
C ALA A 85 30.28 -16.91 3.59
N PRO A 86 30.91 -18.08 3.82
CA PRO A 86 30.29 -19.36 3.51
C PRO A 86 28.88 -19.43 4.08
N ARG A 87 27.97 -20.02 3.32
CA ARG A 87 26.59 -20.19 3.77
C ARG A 87 26.56 -21.22 4.90
N GLU A 88 26.35 -20.75 6.13
CA GLU A 88 26.26 -21.61 7.32
C GLU A 88 24.91 -22.34 7.42
N ILE A 89 23.85 -21.79 6.82
CA ILE A 89 22.49 -22.31 6.98
C ILE A 89 22.04 -23.02 5.72
N GLY A 90 21.84 -24.33 5.82
CA GLY A 90 21.45 -25.21 4.73
C GLY A 90 20.03 -24.96 4.21
N ASP A 91 19.69 -25.56 3.07
CA ASP A 91 18.31 -25.49 2.54
C ASP A 91 17.31 -26.22 3.45
N ASP A 92 17.74 -27.29 4.13
CA ASP A 92 16.91 -28.05 5.05
C ASP A 92 16.48 -27.21 6.27
N GLU A 93 17.40 -26.44 6.84
CA GLU A 93 17.10 -25.54 7.96
C GLU A 93 16.14 -24.43 7.53
N ILE A 94 16.35 -23.84 6.35
CA ILE A 94 15.41 -22.88 5.77
C ILE A 94 14.02 -23.50 5.59
N ALA A 95 13.95 -24.73 5.07
CA ALA A 95 12.69 -25.45 4.89
C ALA A 95 12.00 -25.73 6.23
N ILE A 96 12.75 -26.03 7.29
CA ILE A 96 12.20 -26.18 8.66
C ILE A 96 11.57 -24.86 9.13
N VAL A 97 12.26 -23.72 8.97
CA VAL A 97 11.72 -22.40 9.35
C VAL A 97 10.44 -22.10 8.59
N ILE A 98 10.42 -22.29 7.27
CA ILE A 98 9.24 -22.05 6.44
C ILE A 98 8.09 -22.93 6.89
N ARG A 99 8.32 -24.24 7.04
CA ARG A 99 7.30 -25.21 7.44
C ARG A 99 6.71 -24.90 8.81
N LYS A 100 7.54 -24.67 9.83
CA LYS A 100 7.07 -24.28 11.18
C LYS A 100 6.30 -22.96 11.11
N THR A 101 6.77 -21.98 10.34
CA THR A 101 6.07 -20.69 10.20
C THR A 101 4.66 -20.86 9.63
N LEU A 102 4.48 -21.75 8.64
CA LEU A 102 3.23 -21.95 7.92
C LEU A 102 2.26 -22.92 8.61
N GLN A 103 2.78 -23.92 9.32
CA GLN A 103 1.98 -25.07 9.77
C GLN A 103 1.80 -25.14 11.28
N THR A 104 2.57 -24.39 12.07
CA THR A 104 2.51 -24.45 13.53
C THR A 104 2.42 -23.07 14.17
N ARG A 105 2.19 -23.05 15.48
CA ARG A 105 2.17 -21.84 16.31
C ARG A 105 3.04 -22.05 17.55
N PRO A 106 3.67 -20.99 18.09
CA PRO A 106 4.39 -21.11 19.35
C PRO A 106 3.43 -21.44 20.50
N LYS A 107 3.94 -22.15 21.51
CA LYS A 107 3.16 -22.46 22.73
C LYS A 107 2.66 -21.16 23.38
N GLY A 108 1.35 -21.09 23.62
CA GLY A 108 0.73 -19.95 24.31
C GLY A 108 0.61 -18.66 23.47
N ALA A 109 0.87 -18.70 22.17
CA ALA A 109 0.74 -17.53 21.30
C ALA A 109 0.07 -17.84 19.96
N THR A 110 -0.56 -16.82 19.35
CA THR A 110 -1.36 -16.98 18.14
C THR A 110 -0.54 -17.01 16.85
N HIS A 111 0.69 -16.50 16.89
CA HIS A 111 1.59 -16.38 15.75
C HIS A 111 3.06 -16.37 16.19
N TRP A 112 3.96 -16.66 15.25
CA TRP A 112 5.41 -16.57 15.47
C TRP A 112 5.88 -15.12 15.49
N SER A 113 6.68 -14.78 16.50
CA SER A 113 7.55 -13.59 16.50
C SER A 113 8.94 -13.98 16.04
N LEU A 114 9.77 -13.00 15.62
CA LEU A 114 11.16 -13.26 15.25
C LEU A 114 11.91 -14.00 16.36
N ARG A 115 11.72 -13.59 17.62
CA ARG A 115 12.41 -14.16 18.78
C ARG A 115 11.91 -15.54 19.14
N THR A 116 10.59 -15.77 19.10
CA THR A 116 10.04 -17.08 19.43
C THR A 116 10.39 -18.13 18.37
N MET A 117 10.40 -17.77 17.09
CA MET A 117 10.87 -18.68 16.04
C MET A 117 12.38 -18.92 16.14
N ALA A 118 13.17 -17.87 16.38
CA ALA A 118 14.63 -17.96 16.56
C ALA A 118 15.01 -18.91 17.70
N ASN A 119 14.36 -18.79 18.86
CA ASN A 119 14.59 -19.68 20.01
C ASN A 119 14.16 -21.13 19.73
N GLU A 120 13.09 -21.33 18.96
CA GLU A 120 12.57 -22.66 18.62
C GLU A 120 13.51 -23.45 17.69
N ILE A 121 14.26 -22.75 16.84
CA ILE A 121 15.18 -23.35 15.85
C ILE A 121 16.66 -23.17 16.21
N ASP A 122 16.94 -22.58 17.37
CA ASP A 122 18.29 -22.21 17.85
C ASP A 122 19.12 -21.40 16.83
N HIS A 123 18.53 -20.33 16.30
CA HIS A 123 19.23 -19.40 15.39
C HIS A 123 19.06 -17.94 15.81
N ALA A 124 19.93 -17.07 15.29
CA ALA A 124 19.80 -15.64 15.50
C ALA A 124 18.48 -15.08 14.91
N PRO A 125 17.79 -14.13 15.58
CA PRO A 125 16.60 -13.49 15.02
C PRO A 125 16.79 -12.84 13.64
N SER A 126 18.01 -12.37 13.34
CA SER A 126 18.37 -11.82 12.03
C SER A 126 18.30 -12.86 10.91
N THR A 127 18.65 -14.11 11.20
CA THR A 127 18.50 -15.24 10.27
C THR A 127 17.04 -15.48 9.93
N VAL A 128 16.17 -15.61 10.94
CA VAL A 128 14.73 -15.80 10.74
C VAL A 128 14.15 -14.64 9.94
N HIS A 129 14.53 -13.40 10.29
CA HIS A 129 14.08 -12.22 9.57
C HIS A 129 14.49 -12.26 8.09
N ARG A 130 15.73 -12.66 7.78
CA ARG A 130 16.21 -12.80 6.40
C ARG A 130 15.45 -13.87 5.64
N ILE A 131 15.18 -15.03 6.25
CA ILE A 131 14.37 -16.10 5.66
C ILE A 131 12.95 -15.59 5.39
N TRP A 132 12.27 -15.05 6.41
CA TRP A 132 10.93 -14.51 6.24
C TRP A 132 10.86 -13.43 5.17
N ARG A 133 11.84 -12.52 5.10
CA ARG A 133 11.91 -11.49 4.05
C ARG A 133 12.11 -12.10 2.66
N ALA A 134 12.97 -13.10 2.53
CA ALA A 134 13.24 -13.77 1.24
C ALA A 134 12.02 -14.53 0.71
N PHE A 135 11.23 -15.15 1.60
CA PHE A 135 10.05 -15.93 1.25
C PHE A 135 8.71 -15.17 1.44
N GLY A 136 8.75 -13.88 1.77
CA GLY A 136 7.57 -13.05 1.96
C GLY A 136 6.67 -13.47 3.15
N LEU A 137 7.20 -14.19 4.13
CA LEU A 137 6.45 -14.67 5.29
C LEU A 137 6.22 -13.54 6.30
N GLN A 138 4.96 -13.33 6.69
CA GLN A 138 4.55 -12.25 7.60
C GLN A 138 3.60 -12.78 8.68
N PRO A 139 4.03 -13.69 9.57
CA PRO A 139 3.14 -14.35 10.54
C PRO A 139 2.47 -13.39 11.53
N HIS A 140 3.04 -12.20 11.74
CA HIS A 140 2.50 -11.15 12.61
C HIS A 140 1.38 -10.31 11.95
N ARG A 141 1.13 -10.51 10.65
CA ARG A 141 0.09 -9.80 9.91
C ARG A 141 -1.12 -10.69 9.73
N VAL A 142 -2.28 -10.05 9.79
CA VAL A 142 -3.57 -10.67 9.52
C VAL A 142 -4.25 -9.85 8.46
N GLU A 143 -4.80 -10.52 7.46
CA GLU A 143 -5.70 -9.95 6.48
C GLU A 143 -7.09 -10.53 6.69
N THR A 144 -8.11 -9.71 6.50
CA THR A 144 -9.51 -10.16 6.52
C THR A 144 -9.98 -10.35 5.09
N PHE A 145 -10.82 -11.35 4.88
CA PHE A 145 -11.49 -11.55 3.60
C PHE A 145 -12.95 -11.93 3.85
N LYS A 146 -13.80 -11.59 2.89
CA LYS A 146 -15.20 -12.01 2.87
C LYS A 146 -15.63 -12.20 1.43
N LEU A 147 -16.04 -13.43 1.08
CA LEU A 147 -16.63 -13.72 -0.22
C LEU A 147 -18.16 -13.54 -0.11
N SER A 148 -18.75 -12.95 -1.14
CA SER A 148 -20.21 -12.82 -1.23
C SER A 148 -20.82 -14.16 -1.64
N SER A 149 -21.96 -14.50 -1.04
CA SER A 149 -22.81 -15.63 -1.43
C SER A 149 -24.06 -15.18 -2.19
N ASP A 150 -24.09 -13.93 -2.66
CA ASP A 150 -25.22 -13.37 -3.43
C ASP A 150 -25.33 -14.08 -4.80
N PRO A 151 -26.46 -14.73 -5.12
CA PRO A 151 -26.63 -15.38 -6.43
C PRO A 151 -26.48 -14.40 -7.60
N LEU A 152 -26.78 -13.12 -7.39
CA LEU A 152 -26.68 -12.07 -8.41
C LEU A 152 -25.39 -11.26 -8.26
N PHE A 153 -24.36 -11.80 -7.60
CA PHE A 153 -23.10 -11.09 -7.32
C PHE A 153 -22.48 -10.48 -8.58
N VAL A 154 -22.32 -11.27 -9.63
CA VAL A 154 -21.70 -10.84 -10.89
C VAL A 154 -22.50 -9.71 -11.55
N GLU A 155 -23.82 -9.86 -11.61
CA GLU A 155 -24.72 -8.88 -12.22
C GLU A 155 -24.68 -7.55 -11.47
N LYS A 156 -24.78 -7.58 -10.14
CA LYS A 156 -24.73 -6.38 -9.30
C LYS A 156 -23.37 -5.68 -9.35
N VAL A 157 -22.27 -6.43 -9.41
CA VAL A 157 -20.93 -5.84 -9.60
C VAL A 157 -20.85 -5.14 -10.95
N ARG A 158 -21.32 -5.77 -12.02
CA ARG A 158 -21.33 -5.16 -13.36
C ARG A 158 -22.19 -3.92 -13.44
N ASP A 159 -23.38 -3.96 -12.85
CA ASP A 159 -24.32 -2.84 -12.76
C ASP A 159 -23.67 -1.62 -12.06
N ILE A 160 -23.16 -1.81 -10.85
CA ILE A 160 -22.53 -0.73 -10.07
C ILE A 160 -21.25 -0.21 -10.74
N VAL A 161 -20.37 -1.09 -11.23
CA VAL A 161 -19.14 -0.67 -11.91
C VAL A 161 -19.45 0.06 -13.22
N GLY A 162 -20.52 -0.35 -13.92
CA GLY A 162 -21.04 0.34 -15.09
C GLY A 162 -21.37 1.79 -14.78
N LEU A 163 -22.12 2.05 -13.69
CA LEU A 163 -22.44 3.40 -13.24
C LEU A 163 -21.21 4.24 -12.89
N TYR A 164 -20.12 3.63 -12.39
CA TYR A 164 -18.90 4.36 -12.07
C TYR A 164 -18.02 4.66 -13.28
N LEU A 165 -17.96 3.76 -14.25
CA LEU A 165 -17.10 3.90 -15.43
C LEU A 165 -17.77 4.68 -16.56
N SER A 166 -19.08 4.50 -16.73
CA SER A 166 -19.89 5.09 -17.78
C SER A 166 -21.28 5.46 -17.23
N PRO A 167 -21.37 6.47 -16.36
CA PRO A 167 -22.65 6.90 -15.80
C PRO A 167 -23.61 7.35 -16.92
N PRO A 168 -24.92 7.08 -16.79
CA PRO A 168 -25.91 7.54 -17.76
C PRO A 168 -25.89 9.05 -17.97
N GLU A 169 -26.22 9.48 -19.20
CA GLU A 169 -26.40 10.89 -19.50
C GLU A 169 -27.61 11.47 -18.74
N ARG A 170 -27.55 12.77 -18.42
CA ARG A 170 -28.62 13.47 -17.68
C ARG A 170 -29.03 12.78 -16.37
N ALA A 171 -28.08 12.13 -15.71
CA ALA A 171 -28.31 11.47 -14.43
C ALA A 171 -27.24 11.81 -13.40
N VAL A 172 -27.62 11.67 -12.13
CA VAL A 172 -26.72 11.73 -10.97
C VAL A 172 -26.59 10.34 -10.39
N VAL A 173 -25.35 9.93 -10.11
CA VAL A 173 -25.06 8.66 -9.42
C VAL A 173 -24.65 8.97 -7.98
N LEU A 174 -25.45 8.46 -7.02
CA LEU A 174 -25.26 8.68 -5.60
C LEU A 174 -24.92 7.37 -4.88
N CYS A 175 -23.80 7.35 -4.16
CA CYS A 175 -23.48 6.31 -3.19
C CYS A 175 -24.05 6.70 -1.83
N VAL A 176 -25.02 5.94 -1.32
CA VAL A 176 -25.74 6.22 -0.07
C VAL A 176 -25.46 5.13 0.94
N ASP A 177 -25.19 5.55 2.18
CA ASP A 177 -24.97 4.65 3.31
C ASP A 177 -25.06 5.42 4.64
N GLU A 178 -25.03 4.71 5.76
CA GLU A 178 -25.00 5.26 7.10
C GLU A 178 -23.79 4.80 7.93
N LYS A 179 -23.12 5.79 8.54
CA LYS A 179 -22.18 5.53 9.61
C LYS A 179 -22.93 5.57 10.94
N SER A 180 -23.35 4.41 11.42
CA SER A 180 -24.05 4.27 12.69
C SER A 180 -23.11 4.42 13.90
N GLN A 181 -23.69 4.80 15.04
CA GLN A 181 -23.03 4.82 16.35
C GLN A 181 -21.72 5.64 16.41
N VAL A 182 -21.68 6.79 15.74
CA VAL A 182 -20.54 7.71 15.86
C VAL A 182 -20.53 8.29 17.28
N GLN A 183 -19.49 7.97 18.03
CA GLN A 183 -19.37 8.31 19.45
C GLN A 183 -18.75 9.69 19.66
N ALA A 184 -19.42 10.55 20.43
CA ALA A 184 -18.83 11.76 20.98
C ALA A 184 -17.88 11.39 22.13
N LEU A 185 -16.59 11.63 21.93
CA LEU A 185 -15.52 11.28 22.86
C LEU A 185 -14.78 12.53 23.32
N ASP A 186 -14.69 12.73 24.64
CA ASP A 186 -13.76 13.66 25.28
C ASP A 186 -12.59 12.88 25.90
N ARG A 187 -11.47 13.57 26.12
CA ARG A 187 -10.31 13.05 26.85
C ARG A 187 -10.38 13.48 28.30
N THR A 188 -9.91 12.61 29.17
CA THR A 188 -9.92 12.86 30.62
C THR A 188 -8.92 13.94 31.05
N GLN A 189 -7.89 14.19 30.24
CA GLN A 189 -6.92 15.25 30.46
C GLN A 189 -6.68 16.09 29.18
N PRO A 190 -6.17 17.32 29.33
CA PRO A 190 -5.82 18.17 28.18
C PRO A 190 -4.81 17.52 27.22
N LEU A 191 -4.94 17.87 25.95
CA LEU A 191 -3.98 17.49 24.91
C LEU A 191 -2.62 18.13 25.17
N LEU A 192 -1.55 17.34 25.07
CA LEU A 192 -0.19 17.89 25.08
C LEU A 192 0.23 18.21 23.63
N PRO A 193 0.56 19.48 23.32
CA PRO A 193 0.81 19.91 21.95
C PRO A 193 2.06 19.26 21.35
N MET A 194 2.06 19.14 20.02
CA MET A 194 3.21 18.68 19.25
C MET A 194 4.38 19.67 19.35
N ARG A 195 5.61 19.15 19.36
CA ARG A 195 6.86 19.93 19.25
C ARG A 195 7.80 19.24 18.25
N PRO A 196 8.79 19.92 17.65
CA PRO A 196 9.80 19.24 16.83
C PRO A 196 10.42 18.05 17.58
N GLY A 197 10.40 16.86 16.97
CA GLY A 197 10.87 15.61 17.58
C GLY A 197 9.90 14.95 18.58
N GLN A 198 8.74 15.55 18.87
CA GLN A 198 7.75 15.04 19.81
C GLN A 198 6.35 14.99 19.18
N ALA A 199 5.82 13.79 19.02
CA ALA A 199 4.44 13.58 18.62
C ALA A 199 3.45 14.13 19.67
N GLU A 200 2.27 14.53 19.19
CA GLU A 200 1.12 14.86 20.03
C GLU A 200 0.79 13.69 20.97
N ARG A 201 0.50 13.98 22.24
CA ARG A 201 0.19 12.95 23.26
C ARG A 201 -1.23 13.11 23.78
N ARG A 202 -1.88 11.97 24.00
CA ARG A 202 -3.28 11.85 24.41
C ARG A 202 -3.40 10.82 25.52
N THR A 203 -4.36 11.01 26.40
CA THR A 203 -4.76 9.97 27.34
C THR A 203 -5.53 8.87 26.64
N HIS A 204 -5.36 7.63 27.12
CA HIS A 204 -5.97 6.44 26.54
C HIS A 204 -7.43 6.28 26.99
N ASP A 205 -7.73 6.75 28.20
CA ASP A 205 -9.06 6.84 28.77
C ASP A 205 -9.87 8.00 28.17
N TYR A 206 -11.17 7.78 28.07
CA TYR A 206 -12.10 8.67 27.38
C TYR A 206 -13.42 8.78 28.15
N LYS A 207 -14.10 9.92 27.99
CA LYS A 207 -15.47 10.13 28.46
C LYS A 207 -16.44 10.08 27.28
N ARG A 208 -17.54 9.36 27.44
CA ARG A 208 -18.57 9.19 26.41
C ARG A 208 -19.69 10.20 26.61
N HIS A 209 -20.00 10.97 25.56
CA HIS A 209 -21.04 12.01 25.60
C HIS A 209 -22.25 11.69 24.71
N GLY A 210 -22.48 10.41 24.41
CA GLY A 210 -23.55 9.95 23.53
C GLY A 210 -23.10 9.63 22.10
N THR A 211 -24.03 9.18 21.27
CA THR A 211 -23.77 8.77 19.89
C THR A 211 -24.77 9.41 18.92
N THR A 212 -24.36 9.57 17.67
CA THR A 212 -25.23 9.95 16.54
C THR A 212 -25.03 8.99 15.38
N SER A 213 -25.94 8.97 14.42
CA SER A 213 -25.81 8.22 13.17
C SER A 213 -25.75 9.20 12.01
N LEU A 214 -24.69 9.15 11.21
CA LEU A 214 -24.55 9.99 10.02
C LEU A 214 -25.05 9.23 8.80
N PHE A 215 -26.11 9.72 8.18
CA PHE A 215 -26.48 9.32 6.83
C PHE A 215 -25.74 10.20 5.83
N ALA A 216 -25.16 9.61 4.79
CA ALA A 216 -24.45 10.35 3.75
C ALA A 216 -24.77 9.82 2.35
N ALA A 217 -24.80 10.74 1.39
CA ALA A 217 -24.91 10.50 -0.03
C ALA A 217 -23.74 11.19 -0.71
N LEU A 218 -22.89 10.41 -1.37
CA LEU A 218 -21.77 10.89 -2.17
C LEU A 218 -22.18 10.94 -3.65
N ASP A 219 -22.08 12.11 -4.27
CA ASP A 219 -22.12 12.21 -5.74
C ASP A 219 -20.79 11.68 -6.31
N VAL A 220 -20.89 10.61 -7.09
CA VAL A 220 -19.71 9.92 -7.64
C VAL A 220 -18.92 10.81 -8.59
N LYS A 221 -19.61 11.65 -9.39
CA LYS A 221 -18.98 12.46 -10.43
C LYS A 221 -18.51 13.80 -9.86
N ALA A 222 -19.34 14.47 -9.07
CA ALA A 222 -19.01 15.76 -8.49
C ALA A 222 -18.06 15.63 -7.29
N GLY A 223 -18.14 14.54 -6.53
CA GLY A 223 -17.40 14.35 -5.29
C GLY A 223 -17.98 15.15 -4.11
N THR A 224 -19.20 15.67 -4.24
CA THR A 224 -19.92 16.37 -3.19
C THR A 224 -20.67 15.39 -2.30
N ILE A 225 -20.94 15.82 -1.06
CA ILE A 225 -21.58 15.02 -0.02
C ILE A 225 -22.84 15.75 0.45
N VAL A 226 -23.98 15.07 0.42
CA VAL A 226 -25.15 15.43 1.24
C VAL A 226 -25.09 14.57 2.48
N GLY A 227 -25.14 15.16 3.67
CA GLY A 227 -25.07 14.39 4.91
C GLY A 227 -26.00 14.94 5.98
N LYS A 228 -26.52 14.04 6.82
CA LYS A 228 -27.44 14.37 7.91
C LYS A 228 -27.21 13.47 9.11
N CYS A 229 -26.90 14.08 10.25
CA CYS A 229 -26.83 13.38 11.53
C CYS A 229 -28.24 13.21 12.10
N MET A 230 -28.53 12.01 12.62
CA MET A 230 -29.80 11.69 13.27
C MET A 230 -29.57 10.78 14.48
N PRO A 231 -30.35 10.91 15.57
CA PRO A 231 -30.16 10.12 16.78
C PRO A 231 -30.39 8.61 16.60
N ARG A 232 -31.12 8.22 15.56
CA ARG A 232 -31.51 6.83 15.26
C ARG A 232 -31.30 6.54 13.77
N HIS A 233 -31.18 5.27 13.43
CA HIS A 233 -30.94 4.80 12.06
C HIS A 233 -32.01 3.79 11.60
N ARG A 234 -33.30 4.13 11.74
CA ARG A 234 -34.39 3.26 11.30
C ARG A 234 -34.87 3.67 9.90
N ALA A 235 -35.77 2.89 9.33
CA ALA A 235 -36.39 3.20 8.03
C ALA A 235 -37.04 4.59 7.98
N LEU A 236 -37.57 5.12 9.09
CA LEU A 236 -38.12 6.48 9.15
C LEU A 236 -37.03 7.55 8.98
N GLU A 237 -35.89 7.37 9.62
CA GLU A 237 -34.76 8.30 9.48
C GLU A 237 -34.14 8.21 8.08
N PHE A 238 -34.00 7.00 7.54
CA PHE A 238 -33.58 6.81 6.15
C PHE A 238 -34.55 7.47 5.16
N ARG A 239 -35.85 7.32 5.36
CA ARG A 239 -36.88 8.00 4.57
C ARG A 239 -36.71 9.52 4.61
N LYS A 240 -36.49 10.11 5.80
CA LYS A 240 -36.21 11.55 5.94
C LYS A 240 -34.92 11.97 5.24
N PHE A 241 -33.92 11.09 5.19
CA PHE A 241 -32.70 11.35 4.46
C PHE A 241 -32.93 11.35 2.94
N LEU A 242 -33.76 10.43 2.41
CA LEU A 242 -34.16 10.47 1.00
C LEU A 242 -34.88 11.80 0.64
N ASP A 243 -35.71 12.35 1.53
CA ASP A 243 -36.28 13.70 1.34
C ASP A 243 -35.22 14.81 1.35
N GLU A 244 -34.14 14.65 2.13
CA GLU A 244 -33.02 15.59 2.10
C GLU A 244 -32.31 15.52 0.75
N ILE A 245 -32.00 14.33 0.25
CA ILE A 245 -31.36 14.15 -1.05
C ILE A 245 -32.24 14.72 -2.16
N GLU A 246 -33.54 14.41 -2.18
CA GLU A 246 -34.48 14.90 -3.20
C GLU A 246 -34.49 16.43 -3.30
N ARG A 247 -34.32 17.15 -2.17
CA ARG A 247 -34.24 18.62 -2.16
C ARG A 247 -32.91 19.17 -2.67
N ASN A 248 -31.85 18.37 -2.65
CA ASN A 248 -30.49 18.79 -3.00
C ASN A 248 -30.06 18.32 -4.40
N VAL A 249 -30.86 17.52 -5.10
CA VAL A 249 -30.58 17.02 -6.45
C VAL A 249 -31.51 17.71 -7.46
N PRO A 250 -30.99 18.17 -8.62
CA PRO A 250 -31.82 18.78 -9.66
C PRO A 250 -33.01 17.89 -10.07
N ALA A 251 -34.19 18.49 -10.25
CA ALA A 251 -35.44 17.77 -10.48
C ALA A 251 -35.54 17.14 -11.88
N ASP A 252 -34.76 17.63 -12.84
CA ASP A 252 -34.74 17.24 -14.25
C ASP A 252 -33.77 16.10 -14.59
N LEU A 253 -33.01 15.63 -13.59
CA LEU A 253 -32.06 14.53 -13.73
C LEU A 253 -32.63 13.23 -13.15
N ASP A 254 -32.28 12.11 -13.78
CA ASP A 254 -32.48 10.79 -13.20
C ASP A 254 -31.48 10.57 -12.05
N VAL A 255 -31.88 9.77 -11.07
CA VAL A 255 -31.08 9.51 -9.86
C VAL A 255 -30.82 8.02 -9.72
N HIS A 256 -29.58 7.61 -9.95
CA HIS A 256 -29.12 6.27 -9.67
C HIS A 256 -28.55 6.22 -8.26
N VAL A 257 -29.26 5.57 -7.35
CA VAL A 257 -28.84 5.43 -5.96
C VAL A 257 -28.25 4.05 -5.71
N ILE A 258 -26.98 4.01 -5.37
CA ILE A 258 -26.24 2.81 -4.96
C ILE A 258 -26.28 2.75 -3.43
N MET A 259 -26.81 1.68 -2.87
CA MET A 259 -26.90 1.50 -1.41
C MET A 259 -26.70 0.05 -1.00
N ASP A 260 -26.42 -0.16 0.27
CA ASP A 260 -26.26 -1.49 0.81
C ASP A 260 -27.58 -2.28 0.88
N ASN A 261 -27.47 -3.59 1.13
CA ASN A 261 -28.62 -4.49 1.12
C ASN A 261 -29.40 -4.51 2.46
N TYR A 262 -29.22 -3.52 3.33
CA TYR A 262 -29.76 -3.52 4.69
C TYR A 262 -31.29 -3.51 4.73
N GLY A 263 -31.86 -4.14 5.76
CA GLY A 263 -33.30 -4.38 5.86
C GLY A 263 -34.14 -3.10 5.92
N THR A 264 -33.60 -2.03 6.51
CA THR A 264 -34.29 -0.72 6.62
C THR A 264 -34.58 -0.11 5.25
N HIS A 265 -33.68 -0.32 4.27
CA HIS A 265 -33.80 0.17 2.89
C HIS A 265 -34.90 -0.54 2.10
N LYS A 266 -35.42 -1.66 2.59
CA LYS A 266 -36.38 -2.52 1.89
C LYS A 266 -37.77 -2.53 2.51
N THR A 267 -38.01 -1.73 3.54
CA THR A 267 -39.33 -1.62 4.16
C THR A 267 -40.38 -1.10 3.16
N GLN A 268 -41.66 -1.40 3.41
CA GLN A 268 -42.76 -0.90 2.57
C GLN A 268 -42.76 0.63 2.45
N LEU A 269 -42.42 1.34 3.53
CA LEU A 269 -42.27 2.79 3.55
C LEU A 269 -41.30 3.29 2.47
N ILE A 270 -40.14 2.64 2.35
CA ILE A 270 -39.10 3.02 1.40
C ILE A 270 -39.48 2.59 -0.02
N ARG A 271 -40.01 1.38 -0.20
CA ARG A 271 -40.50 0.90 -1.50
C ARG A 271 -41.58 1.83 -2.07
N HIS A 272 -42.56 2.22 -1.26
CA HIS A 272 -43.61 3.17 -1.68
C HIS A 272 -43.04 4.55 -2.01
N TRP A 273 -41.95 4.96 -1.38
CA TRP A 273 -41.32 6.24 -1.69
C TRP A 273 -40.70 6.24 -3.09
N PHE A 274 -39.94 5.19 -3.41
CA PHE A 274 -39.34 4.99 -4.74
C PHE A 274 -40.39 4.77 -5.82
N ALA A 275 -41.44 3.98 -5.55
CA ALA A 275 -42.50 3.71 -6.52
C ALA A 275 -43.25 4.98 -6.96
N LYS A 276 -43.31 6.02 -6.11
CA LYS A 276 -43.90 7.33 -6.44
C LYS A 276 -42.97 8.23 -7.27
N ARG A 277 -41.73 7.81 -7.52
CA ARG A 277 -40.66 8.62 -8.11
C ARG A 277 -39.93 7.82 -9.20
N PRO A 278 -40.48 7.75 -10.42
CA PRO A 278 -39.93 6.90 -11.49
C PRO A 278 -38.51 7.27 -11.91
N ARG A 279 -38.08 8.52 -11.67
CA ARG A 279 -36.69 9.00 -11.92
C ARG A 279 -35.63 8.38 -11.00
N TRP A 280 -36.04 7.66 -9.95
CA TRP A 280 -35.11 7.05 -8.99
C TRP A 280 -34.89 5.58 -9.31
N HIS A 281 -33.65 5.24 -9.63
CA HIS A 281 -33.20 3.89 -9.94
C HIS A 281 -32.35 3.36 -8.79
N VAL A 282 -32.78 2.25 -8.17
CA VAL A 282 -32.12 1.68 -6.98
C VAL A 282 -31.19 0.55 -7.38
N HIS A 283 -29.94 0.64 -6.95
CA HIS A 283 -28.89 -0.33 -7.19
C HIS A 283 -28.36 -0.85 -5.85
N PHE A 284 -28.59 -2.12 -5.54
CA PHE A 284 -28.12 -2.71 -4.30
C PHE A 284 -26.74 -3.32 -4.45
N THR A 285 -25.81 -3.00 -3.54
CA THR A 285 -24.53 -3.72 -3.47
C THR A 285 -24.77 -5.21 -3.20
N PRO A 286 -23.94 -6.12 -3.74
CA PRO A 286 -24.02 -7.51 -3.37
C PRO A 286 -23.88 -7.71 -1.86
N THR A 287 -24.50 -8.75 -1.31
CA THR A 287 -24.32 -9.06 0.12
C THR A 287 -22.84 -9.21 0.46
N SER A 288 -22.40 -8.67 1.60
CA SER A 288 -20.99 -8.73 2.02
C SER A 288 -19.99 -8.03 1.09
N ALA A 289 -20.44 -7.11 0.23
CA ALA A 289 -19.60 -6.38 -0.71
C ALA A 289 -19.67 -4.84 -0.51
N SER A 290 -19.78 -4.36 0.73
CA SER A 290 -19.83 -2.92 1.03
C SER A 290 -18.62 -2.14 0.51
N TRP A 291 -17.48 -2.81 0.29
CA TRP A 291 -16.28 -2.24 -0.32
C TRP A 291 -16.50 -1.60 -1.70
N ILE A 292 -17.58 -1.96 -2.42
CA ILE A 292 -17.91 -1.35 -3.71
C ILE A 292 -18.65 -0.01 -3.57
N ASN A 293 -19.20 0.28 -2.39
CA ASN A 293 -19.92 1.53 -2.12
C ASN A 293 -18.92 2.65 -1.83
N GLN A 294 -18.79 3.64 -2.72
CA GLN A 294 -17.71 4.64 -2.60
C GLN A 294 -17.86 5.59 -1.41
N VAL A 295 -19.08 5.74 -0.86
CA VAL A 295 -19.32 6.56 0.33
C VAL A 295 -18.59 6.02 1.58
N GLU A 296 -18.29 4.72 1.63
CA GLU A 296 -17.46 4.13 2.68
C GLU A 296 -16.04 4.72 2.71
N ARG A 297 -15.50 5.12 1.54
CA ARG A 297 -14.23 5.85 1.49
C ARG A 297 -14.35 7.24 2.10
N PHE A 298 -15.48 7.91 1.91
CA PHE A 298 -15.75 9.19 2.58
C PHE A 298 -15.82 8.99 4.10
N PHE A 299 -16.52 7.97 4.59
CA PHE A 299 -16.57 7.66 6.02
C PHE A 299 -15.20 7.35 6.62
N ALA A 300 -14.34 6.63 5.88
CA ALA A 300 -12.96 6.40 6.30
C ALA A 300 -12.17 7.72 6.43
N LEU A 301 -12.30 8.63 5.45
CA LEU A 301 -11.63 9.94 5.49
C LEU A 301 -12.16 10.83 6.62
N LEU A 302 -13.49 10.90 6.80
CA LEU A 302 -14.12 11.61 7.92
C LEU A 302 -13.60 11.08 9.26
N THR A 303 -13.55 9.75 9.40
CA THR A 303 -13.04 9.11 10.61
C THR A 303 -11.59 9.49 10.88
N GLU A 304 -10.72 9.42 9.88
CA GLU A 304 -9.30 9.72 10.03
C GLU A 304 -9.03 11.20 10.34
N ARG A 305 -9.72 12.09 9.60
CA ARG A 305 -9.35 13.51 9.55
C ARG A 305 -10.10 14.38 10.56
N ALA A 306 -11.34 14.02 10.91
CA ALA A 306 -12.18 14.82 11.79
C ALA A 306 -12.51 14.11 13.11
N LEU A 307 -12.71 12.79 13.10
CA LEU A 307 -13.28 12.09 14.28
C LEU A 307 -12.21 11.48 15.19
N ARG A 308 -11.25 10.73 14.63
CA ARG A 308 -10.26 9.94 15.39
C ARG A 308 -9.46 10.79 16.38
N ARG A 309 -9.15 12.02 15.96
CA ARG A 309 -8.39 13.00 16.73
C ARG A 309 -9.24 14.13 17.30
N GLY A 310 -10.56 14.11 17.09
CA GLY A 310 -11.49 15.08 17.64
C GLY A 310 -11.70 14.93 19.15
N VAL A 311 -12.20 15.98 19.76
CA VAL A 311 -12.63 16.05 21.16
C VAL A 311 -14.03 16.65 21.17
N PHE A 312 -15.00 15.90 21.65
CA PHE A 312 -16.42 16.25 21.59
C PHE A 312 -17.07 16.02 22.96
N ARG A 313 -17.51 17.11 23.59
CA ARG A 313 -18.13 17.13 24.94
C ARG A 313 -19.64 16.98 24.89
N SER A 314 -20.21 16.91 23.69
CA SER A 314 -21.62 16.65 23.45
C SER A 314 -21.84 16.05 22.06
N VAL A 315 -23.02 15.46 21.84
CA VAL A 315 -23.44 15.04 20.49
C VAL A 315 -23.52 16.24 19.55
N ALA A 316 -23.98 17.41 20.02
CA ALA A 316 -24.09 18.61 19.20
C ALA A 316 -22.72 19.09 18.67
N GLU A 317 -21.67 19.05 19.49
CA GLU A 317 -20.30 19.38 19.05
C GLU A 317 -19.78 18.39 18.00
N LEU A 318 -20.08 17.10 18.18
CA LEU A 318 -19.74 16.06 17.20
C LEU A 318 -20.46 16.30 15.86
N GLU A 319 -21.76 16.59 15.90
CA GLU A 319 -22.56 16.86 14.70
C GLU A 319 -22.07 18.11 13.97
N ALA A 320 -21.78 19.19 14.70
CA ALA A 320 -21.22 20.42 14.14
C ALA A 320 -19.85 20.17 13.46
N ALA A 321 -18.99 19.33 14.05
CA ALA A 321 -17.71 18.97 13.45
C ALA A 321 -17.86 18.14 12.17
N ILE A 322 -18.83 17.23 12.13
CA ILE A 322 -19.18 16.45 10.93
C ILE A 322 -19.69 17.38 9.83
N GLU A 323 -20.62 18.29 10.15
CA GLU A 323 -21.16 19.27 9.20
C GLU A 323 -20.06 20.19 8.65
N ALA A 324 -19.18 20.70 9.52
CA ALA A 324 -18.04 21.51 9.12
C ALA A 324 -17.11 20.75 8.16
N TYR A 325 -16.87 19.46 8.40
CA TYR A 325 -16.06 18.62 7.52
C TYR A 325 -16.73 18.40 6.16
N ILE A 326 -18.05 18.15 6.13
CA ILE A 326 -18.82 18.04 4.89
C ILE A 326 -18.76 19.35 4.10
N LYS A 327 -18.99 20.49 4.75
CA LYS A 327 -18.92 21.81 4.11
C LYS A 327 -17.54 22.11 3.54
N ALA A 328 -16.47 21.80 4.28
CA ALA A 328 -15.09 21.95 3.82
C ALA A 328 -14.79 21.04 2.61
N THR A 329 -15.32 19.81 2.62
CA THR A 329 -15.18 18.87 1.50
C THR A 329 -15.91 19.38 0.26
N ASN A 330 -17.15 19.86 0.41
CA ASN A 330 -17.97 20.37 -0.70
C ASN A 330 -17.45 21.69 -1.28
N ARG A 331 -16.63 22.46 -0.55
CA ARG A 331 -15.99 23.67 -1.08
C ARG A 331 -14.95 23.36 -2.15
N HIS A 332 -14.26 22.23 -2.03
CA HIS A 332 -13.26 21.76 -2.99
C HIS A 332 -13.43 20.26 -3.22
N PRO A 333 -14.53 19.85 -3.87
CA PRO A 333 -14.89 18.45 -3.95
C PRO A 333 -13.88 17.71 -4.83
N LYS A 334 -13.47 16.54 -4.38
CA LYS A 334 -12.51 15.67 -5.09
C LYS A 334 -13.16 14.31 -5.27
N PRO A 335 -13.71 14.01 -6.46
CA PRO A 335 -14.37 12.73 -6.69
C PRO A 335 -13.37 11.58 -6.59
N PHE A 336 -13.87 10.43 -6.14
CA PHE A 336 -13.10 9.21 -6.13
C PHE A 336 -13.09 8.59 -7.52
N ARG A 337 -11.92 8.55 -8.16
CA ARG A 337 -11.79 7.92 -9.47
C ARG A 337 -11.81 6.40 -9.35
N TRP A 338 -12.85 5.78 -9.89
CA TRP A 338 -12.91 4.34 -10.11
C TRP A 338 -12.12 3.97 -11.37
N THR A 339 -11.37 2.87 -11.35
CA THR A 339 -10.48 2.47 -12.47
C THR A 339 -10.54 1.00 -12.84
N LYS A 340 -11.13 0.15 -12.00
CA LYS A 340 -11.18 -1.30 -12.25
C LYS A 340 -12.46 -1.68 -12.97
N THR A 341 -12.33 -2.46 -14.04
CA THR A 341 -13.50 -3.03 -14.71
C THR A 341 -14.13 -4.12 -13.84
N ALA A 342 -15.39 -4.48 -14.14
CA ALA A 342 -16.04 -5.59 -13.45
C ALA A 342 -15.28 -6.89 -13.68
N ASP A 343 -14.80 -7.14 -14.90
CA ASP A 343 -14.06 -8.35 -15.24
C ASP A 343 -12.69 -8.41 -14.53
N ASP A 344 -11.99 -7.27 -14.35
CA ASP A 344 -10.77 -7.22 -13.52
C ASP A 344 -11.03 -7.67 -12.09
N ILE A 345 -12.15 -7.22 -11.50
CA ILE A 345 -12.55 -7.55 -10.13
C ILE A 345 -12.89 -9.03 -10.04
N LEU A 346 -13.71 -9.54 -10.96
CA LEU A 346 -14.12 -10.95 -10.99
C LEU A 346 -12.92 -11.88 -11.20
N ALA A 347 -12.00 -11.53 -12.11
CA ALA A 347 -10.76 -12.25 -12.32
C ALA A 347 -9.88 -12.24 -11.06
N SER A 348 -9.85 -11.13 -10.31
CA SER A 348 -9.12 -11.07 -9.04
C SER A 348 -9.70 -11.99 -7.98
N ILE A 349 -11.04 -12.03 -7.85
CA ILE A 349 -11.73 -12.92 -6.93
C ILE A 349 -11.50 -14.38 -7.34
N GLN A 350 -11.60 -14.71 -8.62
CA GLN A 350 -11.31 -16.05 -9.14
C GLN A 350 -9.88 -16.49 -8.79
N ARG A 351 -8.87 -15.63 -9.02
CA ARG A 351 -7.47 -15.93 -8.65
C ARG A 351 -7.33 -16.20 -7.15
N PHE A 352 -8.01 -15.41 -6.30
CA PHE A 352 -8.01 -15.62 -4.85
C PHE A 352 -8.61 -16.98 -4.47
N CYS A 353 -9.78 -17.32 -5.02
CA CYS A 353 -10.45 -18.60 -4.77
C CYS A 353 -9.60 -19.79 -5.22
N LEU A 354 -9.06 -19.76 -6.45
CA LEU A 354 -8.22 -20.84 -7.00
C LEU A 354 -6.95 -21.04 -6.17
N ARG A 355 -6.26 -19.96 -5.78
CA ARG A 355 -5.08 -20.05 -4.92
C ARG A 355 -5.40 -20.67 -3.56
N THR A 356 -6.55 -20.32 -2.98
CA THR A 356 -6.98 -20.83 -1.68
C THR A 356 -7.39 -22.30 -1.73
N LEU A 357 -8.05 -22.73 -2.82
CA LEU A 357 -8.39 -24.13 -3.06
C LEU A 357 -7.14 -24.99 -3.28
N ALA A 358 -6.20 -24.52 -4.10
CA ALA A 358 -4.94 -25.21 -4.35
C ALA A 358 -4.07 -25.36 -3.08
N ALA A 359 -4.20 -24.46 -2.10
CA ALA A 359 -3.51 -24.57 -0.82
C ALA A 359 -4.17 -25.56 0.17
N LYS A 360 -5.40 -26.01 -0.12
CA LYS A 360 -6.15 -26.97 0.71
C LYS A 360 -6.13 -28.40 0.14
N ALA A 361 -5.86 -28.55 -1.15
CA ALA A 361 -5.58 -29.83 -1.80
C ALA A 361 -4.13 -30.24 -1.50
#